data_AF-A0AAD4QH76-F1
#
_entry.id   AF-A0AAD4QH76-F1
#
_cell.length_a   1.000
_cell.length_b   1.000
_cell.length_c   1.000
_cell.angle_alpha   90.00
_cell.angle_beta   90.00
_cell.angle_gamma   90.00
#
_symmetry.space_group_name_H-M   'P 1'
#
loop_
_entity.id
_entity.type
_entity.pdbx_description
1 polymer ?
#
loop_
_entity_poly.entity_id
_entity_poly.type
_entity_poly.pdbx_seq_one_letter_code
_entity_poly.pdbx_strand_id
1 'polypeptide(L)'
;MTYYGVVLLMSGYQADEESILKQYKAIVDKLETKYPTGTLWTLNRVKILRMSGDPEGAMATLQAGLAPDRTSVFLQADALLAFELAWVFLAQRRYVDAAKMFLHMTEINTWSHATYYFIAAGCHWSLGNLDQAQQLLEATPAQIDKRKIGNKDLPTEVFIKKKLAFWKAKHVRRTGSEKSWVESISISPAEEMAIFWNTHGRITSVVAQAHIGELLGISPPVTLPTYLTPASSLATTTITTTTTTTTTAATMSPDEPAPTDTTITRAPLDTPDELALRALLLGIMHRAVGHPAEARGFLRDAHARHAKIPSTGSTWIGGVALFELAVLELREAQRSDYEDEAEAEAEKDTNSPSVSSGSSEEGSGDAVGVGVGVGEDGKVSVYGANGHAATGVGSIIGGRKVMGIAETELRIRVNALALGEKAAATARVTVTVTAAQRERWVKVLKEAGSLLDSAVNLSGSEVDLSSRLESRIAMLRDEIGLKRELLGIGAGR
;
A
#
# COMPACT_ATOMS: atom_id res chain seq x y z
N MET A 1 15.66 4.65 -0.77
CA MET A 1 14.44 4.89 -1.57
C MET A 1 13.84 3.62 -2.15
N THR A 2 14.60 2.84 -2.93
CA THR A 2 14.07 1.61 -3.55
C THR A 2 13.56 0.58 -2.53
N TYR A 3 14.34 0.22 -1.51
CA TYR A 3 13.96 -0.76 -0.49
C TYR A 3 12.67 -0.35 0.25
N TYR A 4 12.66 0.82 0.90
CA TYR A 4 11.47 1.25 1.63
C TYR A 4 10.28 1.54 0.73
N GLY A 5 10.50 1.87 -0.54
CA GLY A 5 9.44 1.92 -1.54
C GLY A 5 8.83 0.55 -1.86
N VAL A 6 9.58 -0.55 -1.73
CA VAL A 6 9.04 -1.91 -1.82
C VAL A 6 8.36 -2.30 -0.50
N VAL A 7 8.97 -2.00 0.64
CA VAL A 7 8.36 -2.23 1.97
C VAL A 7 7.01 -1.53 2.07
N LEU A 8 6.93 -0.29 1.60
CA LEU A 8 5.70 0.49 1.48
C LEU A 8 4.58 -0.30 0.80
N LEU A 9 4.93 -0.92 -0.32
CA LEU A 9 4.01 -1.63 -1.18
C LEU A 9 3.63 -2.99 -0.62
N MET A 10 4.46 -3.61 0.23
CA MET A 10 4.32 -5.04 0.53
C MET A 10 4.09 -5.37 2.02
N SER A 11 4.71 -4.64 2.94
CA SER A 11 4.71 -4.95 4.39
C SER A 11 3.43 -4.55 5.11
N GLY A 12 2.64 -3.61 4.57
CA GLY A 12 1.43 -3.09 5.21
C GLY A 12 1.67 -2.14 6.39
N TYR A 13 2.86 -2.10 6.99
CA TYR A 13 3.24 -1.22 8.10
C TYR A 13 4.72 -0.82 8.01
N GLN A 14 5.03 0.43 8.35
CA GLN A 14 6.40 0.96 8.39
C GLN A 14 6.64 1.69 9.71
N ALA A 15 7.74 1.35 10.40
CA ALA A 15 7.99 1.79 11.76
C ALA A 15 8.38 3.26 11.91
N ASP A 16 9.03 3.83 10.89
CA ASP A 16 9.53 5.21 10.88
C ASP A 16 9.07 5.97 9.62
N GLU A 17 7.82 5.76 9.22
CA GLU A 17 7.28 6.25 7.93
C GLU A 17 7.44 7.77 7.77
N GLU A 18 7.19 8.55 8.82
CA GLU A 18 7.26 10.01 8.78
C GLU A 18 8.68 10.53 8.52
N SER A 19 9.66 10.01 9.25
CA SER A 19 11.07 10.34 9.06
C SER A 19 11.56 9.94 7.67
N ILE A 20 11.18 8.74 7.21
CA ILE A 20 11.50 8.25 5.86
C ILE A 20 10.92 9.20 4.81
N LEU A 21 9.65 9.60 4.95
CA LEU A 21 8.98 10.53 4.06
C LEU A 21 9.69 11.89 3.99
N LYS A 22 10.05 12.45 5.15
CA LYS A 22 10.76 13.73 5.25
C LYS A 22 12.12 13.67 4.54
N GLN A 23 12.90 12.63 4.81
CA GLN A 23 14.20 12.42 4.17
C GLN A 23 14.06 12.21 2.66
N TYR A 24 13.06 11.45 2.22
CA TYR A 24 12.85 11.15 0.80
C TYR A 24 12.44 12.38 0.03
N LYS A 25 11.53 13.18 0.59
CA LYS A 25 11.12 14.46 0.00
C LYS A 25 12.32 15.39 -0.18
N ALA A 26 13.15 15.58 0.86
CA ALA A 26 14.33 16.43 0.77
C ALA A 26 15.33 15.96 -0.31
N ILE A 27 15.54 14.65 -0.46
CA ILE A 27 16.41 14.09 -1.49
C ILE A 27 15.82 14.29 -2.89
N VAL A 28 14.54 13.98 -3.07
CA VAL A 28 13.85 14.07 -4.37
C VAL A 28 13.75 15.54 -4.83
N ASP A 29 13.36 16.46 -3.94
CA ASP A 29 13.27 17.90 -4.25
C ASP A 29 14.62 18.45 -4.76
N LYS A 30 15.72 18.07 -4.10
CA LYS A 30 17.08 18.46 -4.52
C LYS A 30 17.46 17.88 -5.88
N LEU A 31 17.11 16.62 -6.15
CA LEU A 31 17.45 15.95 -7.40
C LEU A 31 16.63 16.45 -8.58
N GLU A 32 15.33 16.70 -8.39
CA GLU A 32 14.47 17.28 -9.43
C GLU A 32 14.93 18.69 -9.79
N THR A 33 15.33 19.51 -8.82
CA THR A 33 15.90 20.85 -9.08
C THR A 33 17.16 20.77 -9.96
N LYS A 34 18.02 19.78 -9.72
CA LYS A 34 19.29 19.62 -10.44
C LYS A 34 19.13 18.90 -11.79
N TYR A 35 18.16 17.98 -11.88
CA TYR A 35 17.95 17.09 -13.02
C TYR A 35 16.43 17.02 -13.35
N PRO A 36 15.84 18.09 -13.89
CA PRO A 36 14.39 18.24 -14.02
C PRO A 36 13.75 17.22 -14.97
N THR A 37 14.51 16.62 -15.88
CA THR A 37 14.03 15.62 -16.85
C THR A 37 14.30 14.17 -16.42
N GLY A 38 14.72 13.94 -15.16
CA GLY A 38 15.12 12.62 -14.69
C GLY A 38 13.94 11.71 -14.31
N THR A 39 13.66 10.70 -15.14
CA THR A 39 12.54 9.74 -14.97
C THR A 39 12.58 8.97 -13.64
N LEU A 40 13.77 8.71 -13.10
CA LEU A 40 13.91 7.99 -11.83
C LEU A 40 13.44 8.80 -10.61
N TRP A 41 13.57 10.12 -10.63
CA TRP A 41 13.09 10.96 -9.53
C TRP A 41 11.57 11.05 -9.56
N THR A 42 10.96 11.09 -10.76
CA THR A 42 9.51 10.97 -10.97
C THR A 42 8.95 9.72 -10.30
N LEU A 43 9.58 8.55 -10.49
CA LEU A 43 9.15 7.31 -9.85
C LEU A 43 9.20 7.39 -8.31
N ASN A 44 10.22 8.06 -7.75
CA ASN A 44 10.33 8.21 -6.29
C ASN A 44 9.35 9.26 -5.74
N ARG A 45 9.09 10.34 -6.48
CA ARG A 45 8.04 11.32 -6.20
C ARG A 45 6.68 10.64 -6.08
N VAL A 46 6.35 9.76 -7.02
CA VAL A 46 5.11 8.97 -7.01
C VAL A 46 5.01 8.10 -5.75
N LYS A 47 6.10 7.47 -5.32
CA LYS A 47 6.12 6.68 -4.08
C LYS A 47 5.86 7.55 -2.85
N ILE A 48 6.40 8.76 -2.80
CA ILE A 48 6.11 9.75 -1.75
C ILE A 48 4.62 10.11 -1.76
N LEU A 49 4.06 10.44 -2.92
CA LEU A 49 2.64 10.78 -3.04
C LEU A 49 1.73 9.63 -2.58
N ARG A 50 2.07 8.38 -2.95
CA ARG A 50 1.36 7.19 -2.47
C ARG A 50 1.50 6.95 -0.96
N MET A 51 2.69 7.19 -0.39
CA MET A 51 2.92 7.16 1.06
C MET A 51 2.07 8.19 1.79
N SER A 52 2.01 9.39 1.26
CA SER A 52 1.28 10.53 1.82
C SER A 52 -0.23 10.49 1.57
N GLY A 53 -0.75 9.44 0.94
CA GLY A 53 -2.19 9.30 0.68
C GLY A 53 -2.73 10.22 -0.42
N ASP A 54 -1.88 10.64 -1.37
CA ASP A 54 -2.25 11.47 -2.53
C ASP A 54 -2.20 10.64 -3.83
N PRO A 55 -3.24 9.83 -4.12
CA PRO A 55 -3.30 9.04 -5.34
C PRO A 55 -3.52 9.89 -6.60
N GLU A 56 -4.20 11.02 -6.51
CA GLU A 56 -4.44 11.92 -7.65
C GLU A 56 -3.15 12.58 -8.11
N GLY A 57 -2.38 13.14 -7.18
CA GLY A 57 -1.04 13.65 -7.46
C GLY A 57 -0.13 12.57 -8.02
N ALA A 58 -0.21 11.34 -7.49
CA ALA A 58 0.56 10.21 -8.00
C ALA A 58 0.19 9.87 -9.47
N MET A 59 -1.10 9.82 -9.81
CA MET A 59 -1.56 9.58 -11.18
C MET A 59 -1.12 10.70 -12.13
N ALA A 60 -1.33 11.96 -11.74
CA ALA A 60 -0.94 13.11 -12.54
C ALA A 60 0.58 13.11 -12.83
N THR A 61 1.39 12.82 -11.81
CA THR A 61 2.86 12.72 -11.94
C THR A 61 3.27 11.58 -12.88
N LEU A 62 2.63 10.41 -12.78
CA LEU A 62 2.90 9.27 -13.66
C LEU A 62 2.49 9.54 -15.12
N GLN A 63 1.31 10.13 -15.32
CA GLN A 63 0.80 10.46 -16.66
C GLN A 63 1.68 11.51 -17.35
N ALA A 64 2.06 12.58 -16.64
CA ALA A 64 3.01 13.56 -17.15
C ALA A 64 4.38 12.91 -17.45
N GLY A 65 4.83 12.02 -16.56
CA GLY A 65 6.04 11.24 -16.75
C GLY A 65 6.03 10.33 -17.97
N LEU A 66 4.85 9.97 -18.50
CA LEU A 66 4.64 9.10 -19.67
C LEU A 66 4.13 9.85 -20.91
N ALA A 67 4.04 11.18 -20.86
CA ALA A 67 3.50 11.99 -21.95
C ALA A 67 4.35 11.84 -23.24
N PRO A 68 3.72 11.80 -24.43
CA PRO A 68 4.43 11.57 -25.69
C PRO A 68 5.37 12.72 -26.09
N ASP A 69 5.11 13.93 -25.61
CA ASP A 69 5.83 15.16 -25.91
C ASP A 69 6.95 15.49 -24.90
N ARG A 70 7.23 14.59 -23.95
CA ARG A 70 8.27 14.81 -22.94
C ARG A 70 9.68 14.86 -23.53
N THR A 71 10.53 15.67 -22.91
CA THR A 71 11.89 15.98 -23.40
C THR A 71 12.89 14.83 -23.30
N SER A 72 12.65 13.84 -22.43
CA SER A 72 13.56 12.72 -22.17
C SER A 72 12.81 11.39 -22.09
N VAL A 73 13.25 10.41 -22.87
CA VAL A 73 12.67 9.06 -22.93
C VAL A 73 13.70 8.06 -22.45
N PHE A 74 13.34 7.26 -21.44
CA PHE A 74 14.14 6.15 -20.97
C PHE A 74 13.25 4.92 -20.82
N LEU A 75 13.16 4.13 -21.90
CA LEU A 75 12.16 3.06 -22.08
C LEU A 75 12.06 2.09 -20.88
N GLN A 76 13.20 1.74 -20.27
CA GLN A 76 13.20 0.85 -19.09
C GLN A 76 12.52 1.49 -17.88
N ALA A 77 12.69 2.79 -17.66
CA ALA A 77 11.99 3.52 -16.61
C ALA A 77 10.52 3.75 -16.97
N ASP A 78 10.19 3.91 -18.25
CA ASP A 78 8.80 4.06 -18.69
C ASP A 78 7.97 2.82 -18.38
N ALA A 79 8.53 1.63 -18.58
CA ALA A 79 7.87 0.40 -18.18
C ALA A 79 7.61 0.34 -16.67
N LEU A 80 8.50 0.92 -15.84
CA LEU A 80 8.27 1.03 -14.39
C LEU A 80 7.16 2.06 -14.06
N LEU A 81 7.13 3.20 -14.74
CA LEU A 81 6.08 4.20 -14.56
C LEU A 81 4.71 3.65 -14.99
N ALA A 82 4.63 2.99 -16.15
CA ALA A 82 3.41 2.35 -16.65
C ALA A 82 2.93 1.26 -15.69
N PHE A 83 3.85 0.47 -15.13
CA PHE A 83 3.54 -0.54 -14.13
C PHE A 83 2.94 0.07 -12.87
N GLU A 84 3.58 1.10 -12.30
CA GLU A 84 3.04 1.79 -11.13
C GLU A 84 1.68 2.44 -11.43
N LEU A 85 1.52 3.04 -12.61
CA LEU A 85 0.27 3.68 -13.03
C LEU A 85 -0.88 2.68 -13.14
N ALA A 86 -0.64 1.48 -13.68
CA ALA A 86 -1.64 0.41 -13.72
C ALA A 86 -2.17 0.05 -12.32
N TRP A 87 -1.26 -0.07 -11.35
CA TRP A 87 -1.63 -0.37 -9.97
C TRP A 87 -2.33 0.78 -9.26
N VAL A 88 -1.92 2.03 -9.51
CA VAL A 88 -2.61 3.20 -8.93
C VAL A 88 -4.02 3.33 -9.52
N PHE A 89 -4.20 3.11 -10.82
CA PHE A 89 -5.54 3.06 -11.42
C PHE A 89 -6.42 1.97 -10.79
N LEU A 90 -5.88 0.76 -10.64
CA LEU A 90 -6.62 -0.32 -9.97
C LEU A 90 -6.97 0.03 -8.53
N ALA A 91 -6.02 0.59 -7.77
CA ALA A 91 -6.21 1.03 -6.40
C ALA A 91 -7.32 2.08 -6.26
N GLN A 92 -7.54 2.91 -7.28
CA GLN A 92 -8.59 3.93 -7.33
C GLN A 92 -9.86 3.46 -8.06
N ARG A 93 -10.02 2.16 -8.32
CA ARG A 93 -11.14 1.57 -9.06
C ARG A 93 -11.35 2.17 -10.47
N ARG A 94 -10.31 2.75 -11.07
CA ARG A 94 -10.31 3.23 -12.46
C ARG A 94 -10.12 2.06 -13.42
N TYR A 95 -11.11 1.16 -13.46
CA TYR A 95 -11.00 -0.13 -14.13
C TYR A 95 -10.73 -0.04 -15.63
N VAL A 96 -11.31 0.95 -16.32
CA VAL A 96 -11.05 1.17 -17.76
C VAL A 96 -9.58 1.46 -18.00
N ASP A 97 -9.01 2.39 -17.22
CA ASP A 97 -7.62 2.82 -17.37
C ASP A 97 -6.65 1.73 -16.88
N ALA A 98 -6.98 1.05 -15.79
CA ALA A 98 -6.22 -0.08 -15.28
C ALA A 98 -6.13 -1.22 -16.32
N ALA A 99 -7.26 -1.62 -16.91
CA ALA A 99 -7.29 -2.68 -17.93
C ALA A 99 -6.40 -2.32 -19.13
N LYS A 100 -6.54 -1.10 -19.65
CA LYS A 100 -5.70 -0.60 -20.76
C LYS A 100 -4.22 -0.63 -20.40
N MET A 101 -3.86 -0.12 -19.22
CA MET A 101 -2.46 -0.04 -18.81
C MET A 101 -1.84 -1.43 -18.57
N PHE A 102 -2.57 -2.35 -17.94
CA PHE A 102 -2.08 -3.73 -17.77
C PHE A 102 -1.91 -4.45 -19.11
N LEU A 103 -2.82 -4.27 -20.08
CA LEU A 103 -2.61 -4.83 -21.42
C LEU A 103 -1.42 -4.19 -22.12
N HIS A 104 -1.24 -2.86 -22.01
CA HIS A 104 -0.07 -2.18 -22.55
C HIS A 104 1.25 -2.70 -21.94
N MET A 105 1.26 -3.10 -20.65
CA MET A 105 2.43 -3.75 -20.05
C MET A 105 2.89 -4.97 -20.84
N THR A 106 2.00 -5.69 -21.51
CA THR A 106 2.36 -6.88 -22.32
C THR A 106 3.12 -6.53 -23.60
N GLU A 107 3.03 -5.29 -24.06
CA GLU A 107 3.73 -4.77 -25.24
C GLU A 107 5.13 -4.27 -24.88
N ILE A 108 5.27 -3.65 -23.69
CA ILE A 108 6.50 -2.99 -23.26
C ILE A 108 7.34 -3.81 -22.28
N ASN A 109 6.85 -4.97 -21.83
CA ASN A 109 7.59 -5.87 -20.97
C ASN A 109 7.52 -7.34 -21.42
N THR A 110 8.36 -8.16 -20.80
CA THR A 110 8.55 -9.56 -21.15
C THR A 110 8.16 -10.54 -20.05
N TRP A 111 7.49 -10.06 -18.99
CA TRP A 111 7.22 -10.85 -17.79
C TRP A 111 5.75 -10.73 -17.37
N SER A 112 5.20 -11.73 -16.70
CA SER A 112 3.87 -11.67 -16.06
C SER A 112 2.68 -11.39 -17.01
N HIS A 113 2.79 -11.72 -18.30
CA HIS A 113 1.71 -11.47 -19.28
C HIS A 113 0.39 -12.12 -18.88
N ALA A 114 0.42 -13.36 -18.39
CA ALA A 114 -0.77 -14.04 -17.87
C ALA A 114 -1.43 -13.28 -16.71
N THR A 115 -0.61 -12.73 -15.79
CA THR A 115 -1.10 -11.91 -14.67
C THR A 115 -1.77 -10.64 -15.18
N TYR A 116 -1.22 -9.96 -16.18
CA TYR A 116 -1.83 -8.75 -16.73
C TYR A 116 -3.14 -9.02 -17.45
N TYR A 117 -3.23 -10.10 -18.23
CA TYR A 117 -4.49 -10.54 -18.84
C TYR A 117 -5.54 -10.85 -17.77
N PHE A 118 -5.16 -11.57 -16.72
CA PHE A 118 -6.04 -11.91 -15.61
C PHE A 118 -6.57 -10.67 -14.86
N ILE A 119 -5.71 -9.70 -14.56
CA ILE A 119 -6.11 -8.45 -13.91
C ILE A 119 -6.98 -7.59 -14.85
N ALA A 120 -6.60 -7.46 -16.12
CA ALA A 120 -7.40 -6.72 -17.10
C ALA A 120 -8.79 -7.34 -17.27
N ALA A 121 -8.88 -8.68 -17.30
CA ALA A 121 -10.17 -9.37 -17.30
C ALA A 121 -10.99 -9.07 -16.06
N GLY A 122 -10.38 -9.04 -14.89
CA GLY A 122 -11.06 -8.66 -13.65
C GLY A 122 -11.56 -7.21 -13.65
N CYS A 123 -10.83 -6.30 -14.30
CA CYS A 123 -11.28 -4.92 -14.50
C CYS A 123 -12.50 -4.87 -15.44
N HIS A 124 -12.48 -5.60 -16.57
CA HIS A 124 -13.63 -5.70 -17.46
C HIS A 124 -14.84 -6.36 -16.77
N TRP A 125 -14.60 -7.38 -15.95
CA TRP A 125 -15.62 -8.01 -15.13
C TRP A 125 -16.25 -6.99 -14.18
N SER A 126 -15.45 -6.20 -13.45
CA SER A 126 -15.95 -5.14 -12.55
C SER A 126 -16.75 -4.04 -13.27
N LEU A 127 -16.54 -3.85 -14.57
CA LEU A 127 -17.29 -2.93 -15.42
C LEU A 127 -18.58 -3.53 -16.02
N GLY A 128 -18.82 -4.83 -15.83
CA GLY A 128 -19.94 -5.55 -16.43
C GLY A 128 -19.70 -6.00 -17.88
N ASN A 129 -18.49 -5.81 -18.39
CA ASN A 129 -18.08 -6.20 -19.74
C ASN A 129 -17.73 -7.70 -19.79
N LEU A 130 -18.71 -8.57 -19.56
CA LEU A 130 -18.49 -10.00 -19.34
C LEU A 130 -17.90 -10.72 -20.56
N ASP A 131 -18.29 -10.37 -21.78
CA ASP A 131 -17.72 -10.96 -23.00
C ASP A 131 -16.22 -10.70 -23.10
N GLN A 132 -15.80 -9.46 -22.84
CA GLN A 132 -14.40 -9.06 -22.84
C GLN A 132 -13.62 -9.74 -21.72
N ALA A 133 -14.23 -9.85 -20.53
CA ALA A 133 -13.63 -10.58 -19.41
C ALA A 133 -13.41 -12.07 -19.75
N GLN A 134 -14.40 -12.73 -20.37
CA GLN A 134 -14.29 -14.12 -20.80
C GLN A 134 -13.21 -14.30 -21.86
N GLN A 135 -13.17 -13.45 -22.89
CA GLN A 135 -12.15 -13.49 -23.94
C GLN A 135 -10.74 -13.41 -23.36
N LEU A 136 -10.50 -12.47 -22.43
CA LEU A 136 -9.19 -12.30 -21.80
C LEU A 136 -8.81 -13.48 -20.91
N LEU A 137 -9.75 -14.02 -20.12
CA LEU A 137 -9.50 -15.19 -19.26
C LEU A 137 -9.24 -16.46 -20.08
N GLU A 138 -9.92 -16.65 -21.20
CA GLU A 138 -9.68 -17.76 -22.12
C GLU A 138 -8.34 -17.64 -22.87
N ALA A 139 -7.90 -16.42 -23.15
CA ALA A 139 -6.57 -16.15 -23.71
C ALA A 139 -5.43 -16.31 -22.70
N THR A 140 -5.73 -16.30 -21.39
CA THR A 140 -4.72 -16.26 -20.31
C THR A 140 -3.83 -17.52 -20.27
N PRO A 141 -4.35 -18.77 -20.40
CA PRO A 141 -3.52 -19.98 -20.44
C PRO A 141 -2.44 -19.95 -21.54
N ALA A 142 -2.76 -19.42 -22.72
CA ALA A 142 -1.81 -19.30 -23.82
C ALA A 142 -0.65 -18.33 -23.50
N GLN A 143 -0.84 -17.38 -22.58
CA GLN A 143 0.24 -16.50 -22.13
C GLN A 143 1.16 -17.16 -21.11
N ILE A 144 0.65 -18.14 -20.34
CA ILE A 144 1.45 -18.92 -19.39
C ILE A 144 2.43 -19.81 -20.16
N ASP A 145 1.95 -20.52 -21.18
CA ASP A 145 2.77 -21.49 -21.91
C ASP A 145 3.89 -20.87 -22.74
N LYS A 146 3.77 -19.59 -23.10
CA LYS A 146 4.81 -18.86 -23.86
C LYS A 146 6.10 -18.63 -23.07
N ARG A 147 6.07 -18.66 -21.73
CA ARG A 147 7.20 -18.22 -20.90
C ARG A 147 7.35 -19.06 -19.63
N LYS A 148 7.90 -20.27 -19.76
CA LYS A 148 8.27 -21.12 -18.62
C LYS A 148 9.71 -20.86 -18.18
N ILE A 149 9.95 -20.63 -16.88
CA ILE A 149 11.30 -20.62 -16.31
C ILE A 149 11.61 -22.06 -15.86
N GLY A 150 12.56 -22.72 -16.53
CA GLY A 150 12.97 -24.07 -16.13
C GLY A 150 11.85 -25.11 -16.16
N ASN A 151 10.90 -24.98 -17.10
CA ASN A 151 9.72 -25.85 -17.25
C ASN A 151 8.76 -25.92 -16.05
N LYS A 152 8.90 -25.03 -15.05
CA LYS A 152 7.95 -24.89 -13.94
C LYS A 152 7.14 -23.61 -14.09
N ASP A 153 5.85 -23.71 -13.80
CA ASP A 153 4.96 -22.55 -13.73
C ASP A 153 5.36 -21.65 -12.55
N LEU A 154 5.19 -20.34 -12.72
CA LEU A 154 5.39 -19.38 -11.63
C LEU A 154 4.23 -19.48 -10.61
N PRO A 155 4.44 -19.14 -9.33
CA PRO A 155 3.38 -19.22 -8.31
C PRO A 155 2.09 -18.47 -8.67
N THR A 156 2.19 -17.30 -9.31
CA THR A 156 1.05 -16.53 -9.82
C THR A 156 0.30 -17.25 -10.94
N GLU A 157 1.01 -17.99 -11.79
CA GLU A 157 0.40 -18.75 -12.90
C GLU A 157 -0.32 -20.00 -12.40
N VAL A 158 0.24 -20.68 -11.40
CA VAL A 158 -0.41 -21.80 -10.70
C VAL A 158 -1.72 -21.32 -10.06
N PHE A 159 -1.68 -20.20 -9.35
CA PHE A 159 -2.88 -19.56 -8.78
C PHE A 159 -3.93 -19.26 -9.86
N ILE A 160 -3.53 -18.62 -10.97
CA ILE A 160 -4.44 -18.29 -12.09
C ILE A 160 -5.08 -19.55 -12.66
N LYS A 161 -4.30 -20.62 -12.91
CA LYS A 161 -4.81 -21.90 -13.44
C LYS A 161 -5.87 -22.49 -12.50
N LYS A 162 -5.59 -22.53 -11.20
CA LYS A 162 -6.54 -23.02 -10.18
C LYS A 162 -7.83 -22.18 -10.15
N LYS A 163 -7.73 -20.85 -10.24
CA LYS A 163 -8.91 -19.97 -10.27
C LYS A 163 -9.78 -20.15 -11.50
N LEU A 164 -9.17 -20.26 -12.68
CA LEU A 164 -9.89 -20.55 -13.92
C LEU A 164 -10.64 -21.89 -13.82
N ALA A 165 -9.98 -22.94 -13.30
CA ALA A 165 -10.60 -24.25 -13.09
C ALA A 165 -11.75 -24.18 -12.05
N PHE A 166 -11.53 -23.47 -10.95
CA PHE A 166 -12.52 -23.25 -9.89
C PHE A 166 -13.80 -22.60 -10.43
N TRP A 167 -13.69 -21.50 -11.20
CA TRP A 167 -14.86 -20.80 -11.72
C TRP A 167 -15.60 -21.60 -12.80
N LYS A 168 -14.88 -22.31 -13.68
CA LYS A 168 -15.48 -23.23 -14.65
C LYS A 168 -16.26 -24.34 -13.96
N ALA A 169 -15.65 -24.99 -12.96
CA ALA A 169 -16.32 -26.05 -12.19
C ALA A 169 -17.53 -25.53 -11.42
N LYS A 170 -17.42 -24.34 -10.80
CA LYS A 170 -18.55 -23.65 -10.14
C LYS A 170 -19.68 -23.40 -11.13
N HIS A 171 -19.37 -22.90 -12.32
CA HIS A 171 -20.36 -22.61 -13.34
C HIS A 171 -21.10 -23.87 -13.79
N VAL A 172 -20.36 -24.93 -14.18
CA VAL A 172 -20.94 -26.22 -14.59
C VAL A 172 -21.84 -26.79 -13.50
N ARG A 173 -21.40 -26.74 -12.23
CA ARG A 173 -22.21 -27.20 -11.09
C ARG A 173 -23.53 -26.43 -10.96
N ARG A 174 -23.54 -25.14 -11.27
CA ARG A 174 -24.72 -24.25 -11.09
C ARG A 174 -25.66 -24.26 -12.29
N THR A 175 -25.14 -24.34 -13.51
CA THR A 175 -25.90 -24.13 -14.74
C THR A 175 -25.97 -25.36 -15.64
N GLY A 176 -25.10 -26.36 -15.42
CA GLY A 176 -24.94 -27.50 -16.32
C GLY A 176 -24.23 -27.17 -17.63
N SER A 177 -23.73 -25.94 -17.80
CA SER A 177 -23.07 -25.44 -19.01
C SER A 177 -21.61 -25.09 -18.74
N GLU A 178 -20.75 -25.15 -19.75
CA GLU A 178 -19.37 -24.61 -19.72
C GLU A 178 -19.27 -23.21 -20.34
N LYS A 179 -20.31 -22.76 -21.05
CA LYS A 179 -20.36 -21.45 -21.72
C LYS A 179 -20.66 -20.34 -20.72
N SER A 180 -20.08 -19.16 -20.92
CA SER A 180 -20.35 -17.97 -20.10
C SER A 180 -19.99 -18.16 -18.63
N TRP A 181 -18.94 -18.94 -18.35
CA TRP A 181 -18.54 -19.29 -16.99
C TRP A 181 -18.11 -18.10 -16.14
N VAL A 182 -17.75 -16.98 -16.77
CA VAL A 182 -17.43 -15.71 -16.10
C VAL A 182 -18.62 -15.12 -15.33
N GLU A 183 -19.86 -15.49 -15.66
CA GLU A 183 -21.06 -15.10 -14.91
C GLU A 183 -21.09 -15.71 -13.50
N SER A 184 -20.34 -16.79 -13.25
CA SER A 184 -20.25 -17.44 -11.95
C SER A 184 -19.11 -16.93 -11.07
N ILE A 185 -18.32 -15.98 -11.56
CA ILE A 185 -17.37 -15.22 -10.75
C ILE A 185 -18.17 -14.30 -9.84
N SER A 186 -17.84 -14.28 -8.54
CA SER A 186 -18.54 -13.47 -7.54
C SER A 186 -17.72 -12.29 -7.03
N ILE A 187 -16.39 -12.44 -6.99
CA ILE A 187 -15.43 -11.43 -6.55
C ILE A 187 -14.47 -11.20 -7.70
N SER A 188 -14.17 -9.92 -7.98
CA SER A 188 -13.35 -9.54 -9.13
C SER A 188 -11.97 -10.21 -9.09
N PRO A 189 -11.53 -10.86 -10.19
CA PRO A 189 -10.19 -11.41 -10.35
C PRO A 189 -9.08 -10.37 -10.09
N ALA A 190 -9.32 -9.12 -10.46
CA ALA A 190 -8.38 -8.03 -10.27
C ALA A 190 -8.21 -7.71 -8.78
N GLU A 191 -9.32 -7.61 -8.05
CA GLU A 191 -9.32 -7.32 -6.62
C GLU A 191 -8.69 -8.45 -5.80
N GLU A 192 -8.96 -9.70 -6.16
CA GLU A 192 -8.31 -10.84 -5.52
C GLU A 192 -6.79 -10.85 -5.75
N MET A 193 -6.34 -10.62 -7.00
CA MET A 193 -4.92 -10.53 -7.31
C MET A 193 -4.24 -9.34 -6.61
N ALA A 194 -4.96 -8.24 -6.45
CA ALA A 194 -4.46 -7.00 -5.87
C ALA A 194 -4.06 -7.12 -4.38
N ILE A 195 -4.59 -8.12 -3.66
CA ILE A 195 -4.20 -8.45 -2.27
C ILE A 195 -2.69 -8.75 -2.20
N PHE A 196 -2.15 -9.49 -3.18
CA PHE A 196 -0.73 -9.89 -3.17
C PHE A 196 0.23 -8.75 -3.44
N TRP A 197 -0.27 -7.65 -4.02
CA TRP A 197 0.43 -6.38 -4.20
C TRP A 197 0.06 -5.35 -3.13
N ASN A 198 -0.73 -5.73 -2.12
CA ASN A 198 -1.22 -4.87 -1.03
C ASN A 198 -1.76 -3.52 -1.56
N THR A 199 -2.47 -3.61 -2.68
CA THR A 199 -3.01 -2.46 -3.41
C THR A 199 -4.02 -1.69 -2.55
N HIS A 200 -4.80 -2.42 -1.73
CA HIS A 200 -5.83 -1.87 -0.86
C HIS A 200 -5.29 -1.22 0.43
N GLY A 201 -4.00 -1.35 0.73
CA GLY A 201 -3.43 -0.90 2.01
C GLY A 201 -3.37 0.62 2.19
N ARG A 202 -3.46 1.40 1.10
CA ARG A 202 -3.43 2.87 1.09
C ARG A 202 -4.42 3.48 0.09
N ILE A 203 -5.57 2.84 -0.10
CA ILE A 203 -6.68 3.44 -0.84
C ILE A 203 -7.38 4.51 0.01
N THR A 204 -8.08 5.44 -0.64
CA THR A 204 -8.85 6.46 0.07
C THR A 204 -10.06 5.84 0.79
N SER A 205 -10.56 6.51 1.82
CA SER A 205 -11.76 6.07 2.55
C SER A 205 -12.97 5.90 1.61
N VAL A 206 -13.13 6.81 0.63
CA VAL A 206 -14.21 6.73 -0.38
C VAL A 206 -14.11 5.45 -1.21
N VAL A 207 -12.91 5.13 -1.70
CA VAL A 207 -12.70 3.91 -2.50
C VAL A 207 -12.90 2.65 -1.64
N ALA A 208 -12.38 2.65 -0.41
CA ALA A 208 -12.57 1.54 0.52
C ALA A 208 -14.06 1.31 0.84
N GLN A 209 -14.84 2.37 1.07
CA GLN A 209 -16.28 2.30 1.31
C GLN A 209 -17.02 1.73 0.10
N ALA A 210 -16.65 2.12 -1.13
CA ALA A 210 -17.21 1.53 -2.34
C ALA A 210 -16.97 0.02 -2.42
N HIS A 211 -15.76 -0.46 -2.11
CA HIS A 211 -15.48 -1.89 -2.02
C HIS A 211 -16.29 -2.57 -0.92
N ILE A 212 -16.42 -1.96 0.26
CA ILE A 212 -17.20 -2.52 1.37
C ILE A 212 -18.66 -2.69 0.96
N GLY A 213 -19.30 -1.66 0.41
CA GLY A 213 -20.70 -1.74 -0.01
C GLY A 213 -20.93 -2.84 -1.05
N GLU A 214 -20.02 -2.93 -2.03
CA GLU A 214 -20.05 -3.97 -3.06
C GLU A 214 -19.91 -5.38 -2.48
N LEU A 215 -18.96 -5.60 -1.56
CA LEU A 215 -18.70 -6.91 -0.94
C LEU A 215 -19.83 -7.33 0.00
N LEU A 216 -20.41 -6.38 0.75
CA LEU A 216 -21.56 -6.63 1.62
C LEU A 216 -22.83 -6.96 0.83
N GLY A 217 -22.98 -6.41 -0.38
CA GLY A 217 -24.10 -6.69 -1.28
C GLY A 217 -24.09 -8.09 -1.90
N ILE A 218 -22.99 -8.84 -1.83
CA ILE A 218 -22.92 -10.20 -2.38
C ILE A 218 -23.66 -11.17 -1.45
N SER A 219 -24.55 -11.99 -2.00
CA SER A 219 -25.19 -13.07 -1.25
C SER A 219 -24.19 -14.21 -0.93
N PRO A 220 -24.28 -14.88 0.25
CA PRO A 220 -25.23 -14.66 1.34
C PRO A 220 -24.89 -13.40 2.13
N PRO A 221 -25.88 -12.71 2.73
CA PRO A 221 -25.63 -11.54 3.58
C PRO A 221 -24.58 -11.83 4.65
N VAL A 222 -23.78 -10.83 4.95
CA VAL A 222 -22.77 -10.93 6.01
C VAL A 222 -23.47 -10.87 7.36
N THR A 223 -23.41 -11.95 8.12
CA THR A 223 -23.70 -11.92 9.54
C THR A 223 -22.44 -11.44 10.24
N LEU A 224 -22.43 -10.19 10.73
CA LEU A 224 -21.33 -9.73 11.57
C LEU A 224 -21.17 -10.72 12.72
N PRO A 225 -19.97 -11.24 12.96
CA PRO A 225 -19.81 -12.14 14.06
C PRO A 225 -20.04 -11.38 15.39
N THR A 226 -20.69 -12.07 16.33
CA THR A 226 -21.16 -11.62 17.65
C THR A 226 -20.07 -11.07 18.59
N TYR A 227 -18.84 -10.85 18.13
CA TYR A 227 -17.71 -10.38 18.93
C TYR A 227 -17.62 -8.84 19.03
N LEU A 228 -18.45 -8.10 18.29
CA LEU A 228 -18.52 -6.63 18.38
C LEU A 228 -19.46 -6.12 19.48
N THR A 229 -20.19 -7.00 20.17
CA THR A 229 -20.87 -6.66 21.41
C THR A 229 -19.90 -6.88 22.57
N PRO A 230 -19.52 -5.83 23.34
CA PRO A 230 -19.15 -6.06 24.74
C PRO A 230 -20.30 -6.85 25.38
N ALA A 231 -20.00 -7.71 26.34
CA ALA A 231 -21.04 -8.39 27.12
C ALA A 231 -21.83 -7.37 27.97
N SER A 232 -22.69 -6.57 27.34
CA SER A 232 -23.78 -5.83 27.95
C SER A 232 -24.73 -5.32 26.86
N SER A 233 -26.01 -5.67 27.01
CA SER A 233 -27.17 -5.40 26.15
C SER A 233 -27.37 -6.34 24.95
N LEU A 234 -28.28 -7.30 25.15
CA LEU A 234 -29.01 -8.00 24.09
C LEU A 234 -29.88 -6.97 23.35
N ALA A 235 -29.56 -6.70 22.10
CA ALA A 235 -30.53 -6.35 21.07
C ALA A 235 -29.97 -6.77 19.70
N THR A 236 -30.52 -7.85 19.15
CA THR A 236 -30.28 -8.31 17.78
C THR A 236 -30.62 -7.18 16.82
N THR A 237 -29.60 -6.48 16.32
CA THR A 237 -29.78 -5.44 15.29
C THR A 237 -29.47 -6.05 13.94
N THR A 238 -30.53 -6.44 13.23
CA THR A 238 -30.46 -6.73 11.79
C THR A 238 -30.26 -5.40 11.08
N ILE A 239 -29.10 -5.18 10.46
CA ILE A 239 -28.87 -4.02 9.61
C ILE A 239 -29.49 -4.31 8.24
N THR A 240 -30.66 -3.73 8.00
CA THR A 240 -31.25 -3.62 6.67
C THR A 240 -30.91 -2.23 6.12
N THR A 241 -30.05 -2.17 5.12
CA THR A 241 -29.72 -0.91 4.42
C THR A 241 -30.97 -0.39 3.72
N THR A 242 -31.53 0.71 4.21
CA THR A 242 -32.63 1.41 3.56
C THR A 242 -32.02 2.47 2.65
N THR A 243 -32.05 2.25 1.35
CA THR A 243 -31.63 3.22 0.33
C THR A 243 -32.56 4.43 0.41
N THR A 244 -32.08 5.55 0.93
CA THR A 244 -32.83 6.82 0.91
C THR A 244 -32.27 7.67 -0.24
N THR A 245 -33.02 7.74 -1.32
CA THR A 245 -32.77 8.64 -2.45
C THR A 245 -33.17 10.06 -2.08
N THR A 246 -32.19 10.87 -1.66
CA THR A 246 -32.36 12.32 -1.51
C THR A 246 -31.93 13.00 -2.81
N THR A 247 -32.91 13.31 -3.67
CA THR A 247 -32.71 14.13 -4.85
C THR A 247 -32.43 15.57 -4.41
N THR A 248 -31.17 15.99 -4.46
CA THR A 248 -30.79 17.40 -4.38
C THR A 248 -30.25 17.79 -5.75
N ALA A 249 -31.06 18.52 -6.51
CA ALA A 249 -30.69 19.03 -7.82
C ALA A 249 -29.63 20.13 -7.65
N ALA A 250 -28.38 19.82 -7.97
CA ALA A 250 -27.32 20.81 -8.16
C ALA A 250 -27.05 20.94 -9.66
N THR A 251 -27.13 22.18 -10.13
CA THR A 251 -26.87 22.64 -11.51
C THR A 251 -25.47 22.21 -11.96
N MET A 252 -25.37 21.34 -12.97
CA MET A 252 -24.09 20.92 -13.58
C MET A 252 -23.96 21.44 -15.02
N SER A 253 -22.72 21.80 -15.35
CA SER A 253 -22.21 22.20 -16.67
C SER A 253 -22.31 21.05 -17.70
N PRO A 254 -22.33 21.34 -19.02
CA PRO A 254 -22.91 20.43 -20.01
C PRO A 254 -22.04 19.27 -20.53
N ASP A 255 -20.84 18.99 -19.99
CA ASP A 255 -19.83 18.15 -20.68
C ASP A 255 -19.30 16.93 -19.88
N GLU A 256 -19.97 16.52 -18.80
CA GLU A 256 -19.58 15.31 -18.06
C GLU A 256 -20.53 14.13 -18.37
N PRO A 257 -20.05 12.99 -18.93
CA PRO A 257 -20.90 11.84 -19.16
C PRO A 257 -21.40 11.27 -17.82
N ALA A 258 -22.71 11.10 -17.70
CA ALA A 258 -23.38 10.62 -16.51
C ALA A 258 -22.81 9.27 -16.02
N PRO A 259 -22.74 9.02 -14.69
CA PRO A 259 -22.30 7.74 -14.15
C PRO A 259 -23.30 6.65 -14.57
N THR A 260 -22.86 5.75 -15.44
CA THR A 260 -23.61 4.53 -15.77
C THR A 260 -23.73 3.68 -14.50
N ASP A 261 -24.95 3.54 -13.99
CA ASP A 261 -25.30 2.65 -12.90
C ASP A 261 -25.29 1.20 -13.42
N THR A 262 -24.09 0.64 -13.57
CA THR A 262 -23.87 -0.72 -14.07
C THR A 262 -23.93 -1.71 -12.90
N THR A 263 -25.11 -1.93 -12.32
CA THR A 263 -25.28 -2.98 -11.30
C THR A 263 -25.16 -4.36 -11.93
N ILE A 264 -23.97 -4.95 -11.86
CA ILE A 264 -23.73 -6.35 -12.21
C ILE A 264 -24.51 -7.24 -11.23
N THR A 265 -25.39 -8.10 -11.74
CA THR A 265 -25.99 -9.18 -10.94
C THR A 265 -24.91 -10.20 -10.61
N ARG A 266 -24.42 -10.19 -9.36
CA ARG A 266 -23.33 -11.07 -8.93
C ARG A 266 -23.83 -12.47 -8.61
N ALA A 267 -23.10 -13.49 -9.05
CA ALA A 267 -23.32 -14.85 -8.56
C ALA A 267 -23.12 -14.89 -7.04
N PRO A 268 -23.98 -15.61 -6.30
CA PRO A 268 -23.80 -15.77 -4.86
C PRO A 268 -22.50 -16.55 -4.57
N LEU A 269 -21.89 -16.25 -3.42
CA LEU A 269 -20.79 -17.00 -2.86
C LEU A 269 -21.36 -18.31 -2.30
N ASP A 270 -20.81 -19.44 -2.73
CA ASP A 270 -21.33 -20.75 -2.33
C ASP A 270 -20.24 -21.74 -1.92
N THR A 271 -18.99 -21.27 -1.78
CA THR A 271 -17.87 -22.06 -1.28
C THR A 271 -17.21 -21.43 -0.04
N PRO A 272 -16.56 -22.23 0.82
CA PRO A 272 -15.78 -21.74 1.94
C PRO A 272 -14.70 -20.73 1.53
N ASP A 273 -14.03 -20.98 0.40
CA ASP A 273 -13.00 -20.12 -0.19
C ASP A 273 -13.51 -18.73 -0.51
N GLU A 274 -14.67 -18.64 -1.17
CA GLU A 274 -15.29 -17.37 -1.56
C GLU A 274 -15.74 -16.57 -0.34
N LEU A 275 -16.30 -17.24 0.67
CA LEU A 275 -16.69 -16.61 1.92
C LEU A 275 -15.47 -16.10 2.70
N ALA A 276 -14.38 -16.88 2.73
CA ALA A 276 -13.13 -16.49 3.37
C ALA A 276 -12.47 -15.32 2.64
N LEU A 277 -12.48 -15.32 1.30
CA LEU A 277 -11.94 -14.24 0.48
C LEU A 277 -12.71 -12.94 0.70
N ARG A 278 -14.06 -13.00 0.73
CA ARG A 278 -14.87 -11.83 1.06
C ARG A 278 -14.53 -11.28 2.44
N ALA A 279 -14.45 -12.15 3.45
CA ALA A 279 -14.10 -11.74 4.81
C ALA A 279 -12.69 -11.11 4.87
N LEU A 280 -11.71 -11.67 4.16
CA LEU A 280 -10.37 -11.11 4.09
C LEU A 280 -10.38 -9.70 3.49
N LEU A 281 -11.04 -9.52 2.33
CA LEU A 281 -11.15 -8.22 1.69
C LEU A 281 -11.87 -7.21 2.57
N LEU A 282 -13.01 -7.57 3.18
CA LEU A 282 -13.72 -6.70 4.12
C LEU A 282 -12.81 -6.28 5.29
N GLY A 283 -12.03 -7.21 5.84
CA GLY A 283 -11.07 -6.91 6.90
C GLY A 283 -10.02 -5.86 6.48
N ILE A 284 -9.44 -6.03 5.29
CA ILE A 284 -8.47 -5.08 4.72
C ILE A 284 -9.11 -3.70 4.48
N MET A 285 -10.32 -3.67 3.90
CA MET A 285 -11.01 -2.40 3.57
C MET A 285 -11.47 -1.65 4.82
N HIS A 286 -12.02 -2.34 5.82
CA HIS A 286 -12.41 -1.71 7.08
C HIS A 286 -11.20 -1.10 7.79
N ARG A 287 -10.02 -1.74 7.72
CA ARG A 287 -8.78 -1.15 8.22
C ARG A 287 -8.42 0.12 7.46
N ALA A 288 -8.57 0.15 6.13
CA ALA A 288 -8.29 1.33 5.31
C ALA A 288 -9.22 2.51 5.61
N VAL A 289 -10.49 2.26 5.96
CA VAL A 289 -11.45 3.29 6.41
C VAL A 289 -11.16 3.77 7.84
N GLY A 290 -10.36 3.02 8.61
CA GLY A 290 -10.04 3.35 9.99
C GLY A 290 -10.99 2.74 11.02
N HIS A 291 -11.66 1.64 10.69
CA HIS A 291 -12.59 0.87 11.53
C HIS A 291 -11.94 -0.42 12.05
N PRO A 292 -11.08 -0.36 13.09
CA PRO A 292 -10.26 -1.47 13.53
C PRO A 292 -11.04 -2.67 14.10
N ALA A 293 -12.16 -2.42 14.77
CA ALA A 293 -12.95 -3.47 15.40
C ALA A 293 -13.56 -4.39 14.34
N GLU A 294 -14.21 -3.81 13.32
CA GLU A 294 -14.77 -4.48 12.17
C GLU A 294 -13.68 -5.19 11.37
N ALA A 295 -12.56 -4.51 11.11
CA ALA A 295 -11.41 -5.07 10.41
C ALA A 295 -10.96 -6.38 11.07
N ARG A 296 -10.75 -6.37 12.38
CA ARG A 296 -10.36 -7.55 13.17
C ARG A 296 -11.41 -8.64 13.16
N GLY A 297 -12.69 -8.29 13.29
CA GLY A 297 -13.78 -9.26 13.22
C GLY A 297 -13.76 -10.03 11.90
N PHE A 298 -13.60 -9.33 10.78
CA PHE A 298 -13.55 -9.91 9.45
C PHE A 298 -12.27 -10.70 9.17
N LEU A 299 -11.10 -10.21 9.60
CA LEU A 299 -9.85 -10.96 9.43
C LEU A 299 -9.85 -12.26 10.27
N ARG A 300 -10.42 -12.23 11.48
CA ARG A 300 -10.63 -13.45 12.28
C ARG A 300 -11.61 -14.40 11.63
N ASP A 301 -12.71 -13.92 11.05
CA ASP A 301 -13.64 -14.75 10.29
C ASP A 301 -12.98 -15.40 9.07
N ALA A 302 -12.17 -14.64 8.31
CA ALA A 302 -11.40 -15.16 7.19
C ALA A 302 -10.46 -16.29 7.61
N HIS A 303 -9.73 -16.11 8.72
CA HIS A 303 -8.87 -17.14 9.28
C HIS A 303 -9.68 -18.36 9.78
N ALA A 304 -10.78 -18.15 10.51
CA ALA A 304 -11.60 -19.23 11.05
C ALA A 304 -12.20 -20.13 9.95
N ARG A 305 -12.45 -19.58 8.76
CA ARG A 305 -12.92 -20.33 7.59
C ARG A 305 -11.83 -21.18 6.93
N HIS A 306 -10.55 -20.92 7.19
CA HIS A 306 -9.43 -21.64 6.58
C HIS A 306 -9.55 -23.16 6.72
N ALA A 307 -9.97 -23.66 7.89
CA ALA A 307 -10.14 -25.09 8.15
C ALA A 307 -11.21 -25.77 7.27
N LYS A 308 -12.08 -24.99 6.61
CA LYS A 308 -13.12 -25.47 5.70
C LYS A 308 -12.72 -25.38 4.22
N ILE A 309 -11.58 -24.75 3.92
CA ILE A 309 -11.07 -24.62 2.55
C ILE A 309 -10.40 -25.95 2.14
N PRO A 310 -10.82 -26.59 1.04
CA PRO A 310 -10.17 -27.79 0.53
C PRO A 310 -8.69 -27.53 0.21
N SER A 311 -7.84 -28.56 0.26
CA SER A 311 -6.42 -28.43 -0.10
C SER A 311 -6.17 -27.96 -1.55
N THR A 312 -7.13 -28.22 -2.45
CA THR A 312 -7.12 -27.74 -3.84
C THR A 312 -7.62 -26.30 -4.00
N GLY A 313 -8.10 -25.69 -2.92
CA GLY A 313 -8.65 -24.34 -2.85
C GLY A 313 -7.63 -23.27 -2.51
N SER A 314 -8.13 -22.12 -2.07
CA SER A 314 -7.40 -20.89 -1.76
C SER A 314 -6.82 -20.93 -0.34
N THR A 315 -5.99 -21.93 -0.08
CA THR A 315 -5.40 -22.20 1.26
C THR A 315 -4.56 -21.03 1.80
N TRP A 316 -4.10 -20.14 0.93
CA TRP A 316 -3.34 -18.93 1.27
C TRP A 316 -4.12 -17.91 2.11
N ILE A 317 -5.46 -17.91 2.05
CA ILE A 317 -6.30 -16.90 2.70
C ILE A 317 -6.07 -16.85 4.22
N GLY A 318 -5.90 -18.02 4.86
CA GLY A 318 -5.69 -18.12 6.31
C GLY A 318 -4.38 -17.44 6.75
N GLY A 319 -3.28 -17.72 6.05
CA GLY A 319 -1.98 -17.10 6.32
C GLY A 319 -1.99 -15.59 6.06
N VAL A 320 -2.63 -15.13 4.97
CA VAL A 320 -2.76 -13.69 4.69
C VAL A 320 -3.64 -13.00 5.74
N ALA A 321 -4.73 -13.62 6.20
CA ALA A 321 -5.58 -13.04 7.25
C ALA A 321 -4.81 -12.81 8.56
N LEU A 322 -3.96 -13.75 8.97
CA LEU A 322 -3.09 -13.60 10.14
C LEU A 322 -2.03 -12.51 9.94
N PHE A 323 -1.43 -12.43 8.76
CA PHE A 323 -0.52 -11.35 8.39
C PHE A 323 -1.22 -9.98 8.49
N GLU A 324 -2.42 -9.84 7.94
CA GLU A 324 -3.17 -8.58 7.96
C GLU A 324 -3.65 -8.21 9.37
N LEU A 325 -3.87 -9.20 10.26
CA LEU A 325 -4.10 -8.97 11.69
C LEU A 325 -2.85 -8.40 12.37
N ALA A 326 -1.67 -8.93 12.10
CA ALA A 326 -0.42 -8.39 12.64
C ALA A 326 -0.22 -6.93 12.20
N VAL A 327 -0.48 -6.61 10.94
CA VAL A 327 -0.46 -5.23 10.43
C VAL A 327 -1.46 -4.34 11.17
N LEU A 328 -2.66 -4.86 11.45
CA LEU A 328 -3.70 -4.12 12.16
C LEU A 328 -3.27 -3.78 13.60
N GLU A 329 -2.74 -4.74 14.35
CA GLU A 329 -2.25 -4.52 15.73
C GLU A 329 -1.15 -3.44 15.78
N LEU A 330 -0.20 -3.47 14.83
CA LEU A 330 0.86 -2.47 14.74
C LEU A 330 0.32 -1.07 14.42
N ARG A 331 -0.63 -0.97 13.49
CA ARG A 331 -1.23 0.32 13.11
C ARG A 331 -2.10 0.92 14.21
N GLU A 332 -2.81 0.10 14.98
CA GLU A 332 -3.60 0.59 16.12
C GLU A 332 -2.72 1.13 17.24
N ALA A 333 -1.61 0.46 17.54
CA ALA A 333 -0.63 0.95 18.49
C ALA A 333 -0.02 2.28 18.02
N GLN A 334 0.33 2.39 16.75
CA GLN A 334 0.84 3.63 16.17
C GLN A 334 -0.18 4.78 16.21
N ARG A 335 -1.47 4.48 15.98
CA ARG A 335 -2.53 5.47 16.11
C ARG A 335 -2.68 5.96 17.56
N SER A 336 -2.60 5.04 18.52
CA SER A 336 -2.64 5.40 19.93
C SER A 336 -1.49 6.32 20.33
N ASP A 337 -0.27 6.09 19.81
CA ASP A 337 0.87 6.99 20.06
C ASP A 337 0.55 8.42 19.59
N TYR A 338 -0.04 8.58 18.40
CA TYR A 338 -0.42 9.89 17.87
C TYR A 338 -1.54 10.56 18.67
N GLU A 339 -2.51 9.79 19.16
CA GLU A 339 -3.59 10.28 20.03
C GLU A 339 -3.01 10.77 21.37
N ASP A 340 -2.15 9.96 22.01
CA ASP A 340 -1.45 10.33 23.26
C ASP A 340 -0.61 11.62 23.06
N GLU A 341 0.08 11.76 21.92
CA GLU A 341 0.88 12.94 21.58
C GLU A 341 0.02 14.20 21.35
N ALA A 342 -1.10 14.07 20.62
CA ALA A 342 -2.02 15.16 20.35
C ALA A 342 -2.71 15.66 21.63
N GLU A 343 -3.10 14.75 22.53
CA GLU A 343 -3.65 15.11 23.85
C GLU A 343 -2.63 15.87 24.69
N ALA A 344 -1.36 15.41 24.72
CA ALA A 344 -0.30 16.08 25.46
C ALA A 344 0.07 17.48 24.90
N GLU A 345 -0.11 17.71 23.59
CA GLU A 345 0.04 19.04 22.98
C GLU A 345 -1.13 19.97 23.35
N ALA A 346 -2.36 19.47 23.28
CA ALA A 346 -3.55 20.25 23.66
C ALA A 346 -3.54 20.67 25.15
N GLU A 347 -3.01 19.82 26.04
CA GLU A 347 -2.84 20.14 27.46
C GLU A 347 -1.80 21.27 27.70
N LYS A 348 -0.77 21.40 26.86
CA LYS A 348 0.23 22.48 26.97
C LYS A 348 -0.34 23.83 26.53
N ASP A 349 -1.20 23.83 25.51
CA ASP A 349 -1.85 25.03 25.00
C ASP A 349 -2.89 25.58 25.98
N THR A 350 -3.59 24.70 26.71
CA THR A 350 -4.59 25.09 27.72
C THR A 350 -3.97 25.56 29.04
N ASN A 351 -2.76 25.11 29.38
CA ASN A 351 -2.02 25.55 30.57
C ASN A 351 -1.04 26.71 30.32
N SER A 352 -1.01 27.28 29.12
CA SER A 352 -0.24 28.50 28.85
C SER A 352 -0.90 29.69 29.55
N PRO A 353 -0.18 30.45 30.41
CA PRO A 353 -0.79 31.57 31.13
C PRO A 353 -1.24 32.63 30.12
N SER A 354 -2.51 33.05 30.21
CA SER A 354 -3.03 34.18 29.46
C SER A 354 -2.19 35.41 29.79
N VAL A 355 -1.34 35.85 28.86
CA VAL A 355 -0.65 37.12 28.97
C VAL A 355 -1.71 38.20 28.84
N SER A 356 -2.15 38.74 29.97
CA SER A 356 -2.91 39.99 29.99
C SER A 356 -2.08 41.05 29.29
N SER A 357 -2.62 41.64 28.24
CA SER A 357 -2.04 42.76 27.51
C SER A 357 -1.81 43.95 28.46
N GLY A 358 -0.60 44.01 29.04
CA GLY A 358 -0.05 45.17 29.71
C GLY A 358 0.67 46.04 28.68
N SER A 359 0.23 47.28 28.58
CA SER A 359 0.82 48.36 27.77
C SER A 359 2.23 48.76 28.22
N SER A 360 2.96 49.42 27.30
CA SER A 360 4.26 50.15 27.45
C SER A 360 5.50 49.26 27.67
N GLU A 361 6.68 49.48 27.06
CA GLU A 361 7.36 50.71 26.65
C GLU A 361 8.51 50.39 25.67
N GLU A 362 8.88 51.35 24.82
CA GLU A 362 10.00 51.28 23.87
C GLU A 362 11.37 51.12 24.57
N GLY A 363 12.20 50.20 24.08
CA GLY A 363 13.57 49.99 24.55
C GLY A 363 14.49 49.45 23.46
N SER A 364 15.30 50.34 22.90
CA SER A 364 16.38 50.12 21.93
C SER A 364 17.41 49.08 22.41
N GLY A 365 17.67 48.05 21.58
CA GLY A 365 18.76 47.08 21.79
C GLY A 365 19.34 46.58 20.47
N ASP A 366 20.66 46.76 20.31
CA ASP A 366 21.46 46.46 19.11
C ASP A 366 21.35 45.02 18.60
N ALA A 367 20.95 44.86 17.34
CA ALA A 367 21.03 43.61 16.60
C ALA A 367 22.22 43.64 15.63
N VAL A 368 23.15 42.70 15.82
CA VAL A 368 24.24 42.41 14.88
C VAL A 368 23.64 41.80 13.61
N GLY A 369 23.49 42.61 12.56
CA GLY A 369 22.88 42.22 11.30
C GLY A 369 23.85 41.50 10.34
N VAL A 370 23.45 40.32 9.87
CA VAL A 370 24.01 39.68 8.66
C VAL A 370 23.35 40.34 7.45
N GLY A 371 24.12 41.14 6.70
CA GLY A 371 23.64 41.84 5.51
C GLY A 371 23.73 40.98 4.25
N VAL A 372 22.63 40.87 3.51
CA VAL A 372 22.55 40.29 2.17
C VAL A 372 22.31 41.42 1.18
N GLY A 373 23.24 41.65 0.26
CA GLY A 373 23.11 42.64 -0.81
C GLY A 373 23.07 41.97 -2.18
N VAL A 374 22.15 42.40 -3.04
CA VAL A 374 22.04 41.98 -4.45
C VAL A 374 22.58 43.10 -5.31
N GLY A 375 23.65 42.82 -6.07
CA GLY A 375 24.19 43.77 -7.05
C GLY A 375 23.32 43.87 -8.30
N GLU A 376 23.42 44.96 -9.05
CA GLU A 376 22.67 45.22 -10.29
C GLU A 376 22.98 44.23 -11.44
N ASP A 377 23.92 43.30 -11.25
CA ASP A 377 24.19 42.15 -12.13
C ASP A 377 23.48 40.86 -11.69
N GLY A 378 22.61 40.94 -10.67
CA GLY A 378 21.81 39.81 -10.15
C GLY A 378 22.59 38.85 -9.26
N LYS A 379 23.82 39.19 -8.85
CA LYS A 379 24.60 38.35 -7.92
C LYS A 379 24.36 38.74 -6.47
N VAL A 380 24.03 37.74 -5.66
CA VAL A 380 23.86 37.84 -4.20
C VAL A 380 25.20 37.53 -3.53
N SER A 381 25.72 38.44 -2.71
CA SER A 381 26.93 38.21 -1.91
C SER A 381 26.63 38.27 -0.41
N VAL A 382 27.05 37.23 0.32
CA VAL A 382 26.98 37.14 1.79
C VAL A 382 28.40 37.01 2.31
N TYR A 383 28.87 37.95 3.13
CA TYR A 383 30.21 37.90 3.72
C TYR A 383 30.16 37.23 5.10
N GLY A 384 30.86 36.10 5.22
CA GLY A 384 31.19 35.47 6.49
C GLY A 384 32.70 35.51 6.72
N ALA A 385 33.12 35.80 7.95
CA ALA A 385 34.52 35.82 8.34
C ALA A 385 35.13 34.41 8.23
N ASN A 386 36.30 34.34 7.56
CA ASN A 386 37.20 33.20 7.41
C ASN A 386 36.87 32.23 6.28
N GLY A 387 37.47 32.49 5.11
CA GLY A 387 37.48 31.59 3.97
C GLY A 387 38.45 30.42 4.11
N HIS A 388 38.20 29.36 3.34
CA HIS A 388 39.17 28.57 2.55
C HIS A 388 38.37 27.59 1.66
N ALA A 389 38.76 27.51 0.38
CA ALA A 389 38.15 26.65 -0.64
C ALA A 389 38.97 25.37 -0.86
N ALA A 390 38.35 24.27 -1.28
CA ALA A 390 39.05 23.14 -1.92
C ALA A 390 38.13 22.31 -2.84
N THR A 391 38.58 22.19 -4.09
CA THR A 391 38.06 21.39 -5.21
C THR A 391 38.76 20.03 -5.32
N GLY A 392 38.09 19.00 -5.86
CA GLY A 392 38.76 17.78 -6.34
C GLY A 392 37.82 16.65 -6.82
N VAL A 393 37.95 16.27 -8.10
CA VAL A 393 37.19 15.23 -8.83
C VAL A 393 38.07 13.98 -9.02
N GLY A 394 37.48 12.77 -9.05
CA GLY A 394 38.15 11.55 -9.54
C GLY A 394 37.20 10.37 -9.76
N SER A 395 37.15 9.85 -10.99
CA SER A 395 36.34 8.73 -11.48
C SER A 395 37.21 7.49 -11.69
N ILE A 396 36.77 6.27 -11.29
CA ILE A 396 37.26 4.99 -11.84
C ILE A 396 36.11 3.96 -11.93
N ILE A 397 36.02 3.31 -13.09
CA ILE A 397 35.13 2.22 -13.51
C ILE A 397 35.76 0.86 -13.17
N GLY A 398 34.96 -0.17 -12.88
CA GLY A 398 35.38 -1.57 -13.04
C GLY A 398 34.40 -2.59 -12.46
N GLY A 399 33.70 -3.35 -13.31
CA GLY A 399 32.72 -4.35 -12.90
C GLY A 399 33.31 -5.72 -12.53
N ARG A 400 32.64 -6.43 -11.63
CA ARG A 400 32.36 -7.88 -11.72
C ARG A 400 31.35 -8.33 -10.65
N LYS A 401 30.59 -9.34 -11.05
CA LYS A 401 29.50 -10.05 -10.37
C LYS A 401 30.06 -10.96 -9.27
N VAL A 402 29.57 -10.88 -8.03
CA VAL A 402 29.65 -11.96 -7.03
C VAL A 402 28.38 -11.99 -6.18
N MET A 403 27.74 -13.16 -6.13
CA MET A 403 26.63 -13.50 -5.25
C MET A 403 27.12 -13.78 -3.83
N GLY A 404 26.28 -13.48 -2.83
CA GLY A 404 26.21 -14.24 -1.59
C GLY A 404 26.96 -13.65 -0.39
N ILE A 405 26.19 -13.28 0.64
CA ILE A 405 26.58 -13.29 2.07
C ILE A 405 27.60 -12.21 2.52
N ALA A 406 27.45 -10.96 2.08
CA ALA A 406 28.21 -9.84 2.68
C ALA A 406 27.45 -8.48 2.69
N GLU A 407 26.11 -8.49 2.70
CA GLU A 407 25.32 -7.25 2.57
C GLU A 407 25.03 -6.55 3.92
N THR A 408 25.26 -7.23 5.04
CA THR A 408 25.01 -6.66 6.38
C THR A 408 26.17 -5.78 6.88
N GLU A 409 27.42 -6.11 6.55
CA GLU A 409 28.60 -5.34 6.99
C GLU A 409 28.85 -4.08 6.14
N LEU A 410 28.46 -4.08 4.85
CA LEU A 410 28.61 -2.90 3.98
C LEU A 410 27.62 -1.77 4.33
N ARG A 411 26.51 -2.12 5.01
CA ARG A 411 25.42 -1.20 5.38
C ARG A 411 25.82 -0.18 6.45
N ILE A 412 26.80 -0.51 7.29
CA ILE A 412 27.28 0.38 8.38
C ILE A 412 28.35 1.36 7.89
N ARG A 413 29.23 0.94 6.96
CA ARG A 413 30.36 1.78 6.49
C ARG A 413 29.97 2.82 5.45
N VAL A 414 28.97 2.56 4.60
CA VAL A 414 28.57 3.51 3.54
C VAL A 414 27.78 4.69 4.10
N ASN A 415 27.02 4.51 5.19
CA ASN A 415 26.32 5.61 5.86
C ASN A 415 27.26 6.55 6.64
N ALA A 416 28.42 6.04 7.10
CA ALA A 416 29.42 6.85 7.81
C ALA A 416 30.28 7.72 6.86
N LEU A 417 30.43 7.32 5.59
CA LEU A 417 31.30 8.02 4.63
C LEU A 417 30.58 9.10 3.79
N ALA A 418 29.24 9.11 3.76
CA ALA A 418 28.46 10.05 2.94
C ALA A 418 28.00 11.33 3.70
N LEU A 419 28.18 11.37 5.01
CA LEU A 419 27.86 12.54 5.84
C LEU A 419 29.05 12.79 6.76
N GLY A 420 29.83 13.84 6.47
CA GLY A 420 30.95 14.24 7.31
C GLY A 420 30.57 14.22 8.80
N GLU A 421 31.36 13.49 9.58
CA GLU A 421 31.16 13.09 10.99
C GLU A 421 30.97 14.23 12.02
N LYS A 422 30.72 15.47 11.60
CA LYS A 422 30.54 16.62 12.51
C LYS A 422 29.23 17.37 12.37
N ALA A 423 28.36 17.04 11.41
CA ALA A 423 27.05 17.71 11.25
C ALA A 423 25.83 16.86 11.65
N ALA A 424 25.99 15.57 11.93
CA ALA A 424 24.89 14.68 12.33
C ALA A 424 24.60 14.68 13.85
N ALA A 425 25.31 15.51 14.62
CA ALA A 425 25.25 15.52 16.08
C ALA A 425 24.32 16.61 16.67
N THR A 426 23.44 17.23 15.89
CA THR A 426 22.56 18.29 16.41
C THR A 426 21.11 18.04 16.00
N ALA A 427 20.27 17.88 17.03
CA ALA A 427 18.83 17.61 17.02
C ALA A 427 18.38 16.19 16.60
N ARG A 428 18.82 15.15 17.34
CA ARG A 428 17.87 14.08 17.66
C ARG A 428 16.88 14.68 18.63
N VAL A 429 15.68 15.00 18.17
CA VAL A 429 14.51 15.07 19.06
C VAL A 429 14.42 13.67 19.65
N THR A 430 14.95 13.48 20.86
CA THR A 430 14.63 12.30 21.67
C THR A 430 13.16 12.41 21.99
N VAL A 431 12.32 11.79 21.16
CA VAL A 431 10.95 11.47 21.53
C VAL A 431 11.08 10.65 22.82
N THR A 432 10.67 11.24 23.93
CA THR A 432 10.73 10.59 25.23
C THR A 432 9.58 9.59 25.28
N VAL A 433 9.84 8.37 24.79
CA VAL A 433 8.86 7.28 24.83
C VAL A 433 8.50 7.02 26.29
N THR A 434 7.22 7.20 26.63
CA THR A 434 6.74 7.01 27.99
C THR A 434 6.83 5.54 28.40
N ALA A 435 6.86 5.26 29.71
CA ALA A 435 6.83 3.88 30.20
C ALA A 435 5.56 3.14 29.74
N ALA A 436 4.41 3.83 29.69
CA ALA A 436 3.14 3.27 29.24
C ALA A 436 3.16 2.94 27.73
N GLN A 437 3.67 3.85 26.89
CA GLN A 437 3.88 3.58 25.45
C GLN A 437 4.78 2.37 25.25
N ARG A 438 5.90 2.30 25.97
CA ARG A 438 6.83 1.16 25.91
C ARG A 438 6.14 -0.16 26.27
N GLU A 439 5.36 -0.19 27.35
CA GLU A 439 4.63 -1.40 27.77
C GLU A 439 3.58 -1.82 26.72
N ARG A 440 2.81 -0.86 26.19
CA ARG A 440 1.84 -1.07 25.10
C ARG A 440 2.51 -1.76 23.90
N TRP A 441 3.63 -1.20 23.44
CA TRP A 441 4.37 -1.74 22.31
C TRP A 441 5.02 -3.09 22.59
N VAL A 442 5.52 -3.36 23.80
CA VAL A 442 6.02 -4.71 24.15
C VAL A 442 4.95 -5.78 23.92
N LYS A 443 3.71 -5.50 24.34
CA LYS A 443 2.56 -6.41 24.15
C LYS A 443 2.22 -6.56 22.65
N VAL A 444 2.09 -5.45 21.94
CA VAL A 444 1.72 -5.42 20.51
C VAL A 444 2.75 -6.14 19.65
N LEU A 445 4.04 -5.87 19.84
CA LEU A 445 5.11 -6.48 19.05
C LEU A 445 5.25 -7.98 19.34
N LYS A 446 4.88 -8.43 20.54
CA LYS A 446 4.81 -9.87 20.87
C LYS A 446 3.63 -10.53 20.17
N GLU A 447 2.44 -9.92 20.23
CA GLU A 447 1.23 -10.44 19.58
C GLU A 447 1.41 -10.50 18.06
N ALA A 448 1.87 -9.41 17.43
CA ALA A 448 2.17 -9.36 16.01
C ALA A 448 3.20 -10.44 15.61
N GLY A 449 4.25 -10.65 16.41
CA GLY A 449 5.20 -11.74 16.21
C GLY A 449 4.54 -13.13 16.20
N SER A 450 3.68 -13.40 17.20
CA SER A 450 2.95 -14.67 17.29
C SER A 450 2.02 -14.90 16.09
N LEU A 451 1.30 -13.87 15.64
CA LEU A 451 0.45 -13.93 14.45
C LEU A 451 1.26 -14.25 13.19
N LEU A 452 2.45 -13.65 13.04
CA LEU A 452 3.34 -13.93 11.91
C LEU A 452 3.92 -15.34 11.96
N ASP A 453 4.24 -15.87 13.13
CA ASP A 453 4.67 -17.26 13.28
C ASP A 453 3.56 -18.23 12.86
N SER A 454 2.31 -17.97 13.28
CA SER A 454 1.15 -18.73 12.82
C SER A 454 0.92 -18.58 11.31
N ALA A 455 1.11 -17.39 10.74
CA ALA A 455 0.98 -17.14 9.31
C ALA A 455 1.99 -17.95 8.48
N VAL A 456 3.25 -18.02 8.91
CA VAL A 456 4.30 -18.84 8.26
C VAL A 456 3.95 -20.33 8.33
N ASN A 457 3.44 -20.81 9.46
CA ASN A 457 3.06 -22.21 9.61
C ASN A 457 1.92 -22.61 8.67
N LEU A 458 1.01 -21.68 8.36
CA LEU A 458 -0.04 -21.89 7.35
C LEU A 458 0.44 -21.72 5.91
N SER A 459 1.59 -21.05 5.67
CA SER A 459 2.11 -20.75 4.33
C SER A 459 3.04 -21.84 3.78
N GLY A 460 3.03 -23.06 4.34
CA GLY A 460 3.90 -24.16 3.92
C GLY A 460 3.87 -24.46 2.41
N SER A 461 4.83 -25.28 1.94
CA SER A 461 5.25 -25.44 0.54
C SER A 461 4.18 -25.82 -0.50
N GLU A 462 2.94 -26.12 -0.10
CA GLU A 462 1.83 -26.50 -0.98
C GLU A 462 0.82 -25.37 -1.25
N VAL A 463 1.03 -24.19 -0.67
CA VAL A 463 0.10 -23.05 -0.75
C VAL A 463 0.43 -22.15 -1.94
N ASP A 464 -0.59 -21.80 -2.73
CA ASP A 464 -0.44 -20.82 -3.82
C ASP A 464 0.09 -19.50 -3.28
N LEU A 465 1.11 -18.94 -3.94
CA LEU A 465 1.69 -17.64 -3.58
C LEU A 465 2.36 -17.59 -2.18
N SER A 466 2.71 -18.74 -1.59
CA SER A 466 3.46 -18.83 -0.32
C SER A 466 4.70 -17.94 -0.28
N SER A 467 5.53 -17.97 -1.34
CA SER A 467 6.74 -17.15 -1.43
C SER A 467 6.49 -15.64 -1.38
N ARG A 468 5.31 -15.18 -1.83
CA ARG A 468 4.91 -13.77 -1.72
C ARG A 468 4.56 -13.43 -0.27
N LEU A 469 3.79 -14.28 0.40
CA LEU A 469 3.44 -14.10 1.80
C LEU A 469 4.68 -14.16 2.70
N GLU A 470 5.57 -15.13 2.49
CA GLU A 470 6.86 -15.24 3.22
C GLU A 470 7.70 -13.96 3.09
N SER A 471 7.80 -13.41 1.86
CA SER A 471 8.52 -12.15 1.63
C SER A 471 7.89 -10.99 2.40
N ARG A 472 6.56 -10.90 2.45
CA ARG A 472 5.84 -9.86 3.21
C ARG A 472 6.05 -10.03 4.71
N ILE A 473 5.98 -11.26 5.22
CA ILE A 473 6.24 -11.58 6.62
C ILE A 473 7.67 -11.19 7.01
N ALA A 474 8.66 -11.51 6.18
CA ALA A 474 10.05 -11.13 6.41
C ALA A 474 10.20 -9.60 6.50
N MET A 475 9.65 -8.85 5.55
CA MET A 475 9.67 -7.38 5.58
C MET A 475 8.98 -6.82 6.83
N LEU A 476 7.84 -7.39 7.24
CA LEU A 476 7.13 -6.91 8.43
C LEU A 476 7.89 -7.23 9.72
N ARG A 477 8.60 -8.37 9.78
CA ARG A 477 9.51 -8.69 10.90
C ARG A 477 10.67 -7.71 10.99
N ASP A 478 11.25 -7.29 9.86
CA ASP A 478 12.29 -6.25 9.84
C ASP A 478 11.74 -4.93 10.43
N GLU A 479 10.53 -4.52 10.04
CA GLU A 479 9.88 -3.32 10.58
C GLU A 479 9.52 -3.44 12.07
N ILE A 480 9.12 -4.63 12.54
CA ILE A 480 8.97 -4.92 13.97
C ILE A 480 10.30 -4.76 14.71
N GLY A 481 11.40 -5.25 14.14
CA GLY A 481 12.75 -5.08 14.66
C GLY A 481 13.14 -3.61 14.77
N LEU A 482 12.94 -2.85 13.70
CA LEU A 482 13.20 -1.40 13.67
C LEU A 482 12.36 -0.66 14.73
N LYS A 483 11.07 -0.99 14.87
CA LYS A 483 10.22 -0.37 15.90
C LYS A 483 10.72 -0.68 17.32
N ARG A 484 11.24 -1.90 17.59
CA ARG A 484 11.87 -2.22 18.88
C ARG A 484 13.07 -1.32 19.16
N GLU A 485 13.93 -1.12 18.17
CA GLU A 485 15.11 -0.25 18.28
C GLU A 485 14.72 1.20 18.58
N LEU A 486 13.74 1.74 17.84
CA LEU A 486 13.24 3.11 18.03
C LEU A 486 12.67 3.34 19.44
N LEU A 487 12.00 2.33 19.99
CA LEU A 487 11.43 2.39 21.34
C LEU A 487 12.47 2.07 22.44
N GLY A 488 13.70 1.68 22.07
CA GLY A 488 14.72 1.19 23.00
C GLY A 488 14.30 -0.07 23.74
N ILE A 489 13.44 -0.90 23.14
CA ILE A 489 13.05 -2.21 23.66
C ILE A 489 14.15 -3.19 23.22
N GLY A 490 15.03 -3.57 24.15
CA GLY A 490 16.09 -4.53 23.85
C GLY A 490 15.52 -5.82 23.25
N ALA A 491 16.22 -6.40 22.27
CA ALA A 491 16.00 -7.80 21.91
C ALA A 491 16.25 -8.61 23.19
N GLY A 492 15.19 -9.14 23.80
CA GLY A 492 15.33 -9.99 24.97
C GLY A 492 16.37 -11.07 24.67
N ARG A 493 17.42 -11.12 25.47
CA ARG A 493 18.36 -12.25 25.49
C ARG A 493 17.66 -13.48 26.01
#